data_AF-A0A2V0NVV1-F1
#
_entry.id   AF-A0A2V0NVV1-F1
#
_cell.length_a   1.000
_cell.length_b   1.000
_cell.length_c   1.000
_cell.angle_alpha   90.00
_cell.angle_beta   90.00
_cell.angle_gamma   90.00
#
_symmetry.space_group_name_H-M   'P 1'
#
loop_
_entity.id
_entity.type
_entity.pdbx_description
1 polymer ?
#
loop_
_entity_poly.entity_id
_entity_poly.type
_entity_poly.pdbx_seq_one_letter_code
_entity_poly.pdbx_strand_id
1 'polypeptide(L)'
;MGIPGFSLWFSEKNKHAFVPLNTVAVDHIYIDLNSVLHTVLRRASSYDQFHALLHKRLDEILRTLAPRRSVMIAVDGPAPLAKLITQRERRKVGWRITRLSEEGRLSHEQASLAKAWNTLRGRECVALARELLGGNGVQADFLVAKHFCDMEAIYTYEGTYDVNMLVAGRGATGIAAFKAPKARAAAGARA
;
A
#
# COMPACT_ATOMS: atom_id res chain seq x y z
N MET A 1 -7.10 0.88 -9.01
CA MET A 1 -5.86 1.47 -8.49
C MET A 1 -4.98 1.61 -9.72
N GLY A 2 -4.64 2.83 -10.11
CA GLY A 2 -3.83 3.13 -11.27
C GLY A 2 -3.26 4.53 -11.05
N ILE A 3 -2.11 4.82 -11.64
CA ILE A 3 -1.53 6.17 -11.59
C ILE A 3 -2.60 7.13 -12.16
N PRO A 4 -3.10 8.11 -11.38
CA PRO A 4 -4.12 9.04 -11.87
C PRO A 4 -3.65 9.71 -13.16
N GLY A 5 -4.51 9.74 -14.18
CA GLY A 5 -4.16 10.31 -15.49
C GLY A 5 -3.32 9.41 -16.39
N PHE A 6 -2.81 8.26 -15.94
CA PHE A 6 -2.00 7.38 -16.78
C PHE A 6 -2.74 6.85 -17.99
N SER A 7 -4.01 6.42 -17.84
CA SER A 7 -4.81 5.96 -18.98
C SER A 7 -5.02 7.08 -20.00
N LEU A 8 -5.22 8.32 -19.54
CA LEU A 8 -5.39 9.48 -20.40
C LEU A 8 -4.07 9.78 -21.14
N TRP A 9 -2.97 9.93 -20.40
CA TRP A 9 -1.62 10.13 -20.94
C TRP A 9 -1.22 9.04 -21.95
N PHE A 10 -1.47 7.76 -21.61
CA PHE A 10 -1.12 6.63 -22.45
C PHE A 10 -1.96 6.62 -23.73
N SER A 11 -3.26 6.94 -23.63
CA SER A 11 -4.14 7.08 -24.80
C SER A 11 -3.78 8.26 -25.71
N GLU A 12 -3.33 9.37 -25.14
CA GLU A 12 -2.88 10.54 -25.90
C GLU A 12 -1.56 10.28 -26.64
N LYS A 13 -0.61 9.61 -25.98
CA LYS A 13 0.72 9.30 -26.54
C LYS A 13 0.71 8.11 -27.50
N ASN A 14 -0.16 7.13 -27.28
CA ASN A 14 -0.20 5.88 -28.05
C ASN A 14 -1.56 5.67 -28.71
N LYS A 15 -2.07 6.66 -29.45
CA LYS A 15 -3.39 6.59 -30.11
C LYS A 15 -3.58 5.35 -30.99
N HIS A 16 -2.51 4.86 -31.62
CA HIS A 16 -2.52 3.67 -32.46
C HIS A 16 -2.68 2.35 -31.67
N ALA A 17 -2.36 2.36 -30.37
CA ALA A 17 -2.56 1.21 -29.48
C ALA A 17 -4.01 1.12 -28.97
N PHE A 18 -4.84 2.14 -29.22
CA PHE A 18 -6.25 2.17 -28.84
C PHE A 18 -7.14 2.08 -30.07
N VAL A 19 -7.75 0.92 -30.24
CA VAL A 19 -8.68 0.66 -31.35
C VAL A 19 -10.03 0.25 -30.75
N PRO A 20 -11.16 0.75 -31.29
CA PRO A 20 -12.48 0.24 -30.94
C PRO A 20 -12.54 -1.28 -31.12
N LEU A 21 -13.21 -1.98 -30.19
CA LEU A 21 -13.26 -3.46 -30.18
C LEU A 21 -13.96 -4.06 -31.41
N ASN A 22 -14.69 -3.24 -32.17
CA ASN A 22 -15.63 -3.62 -33.21
C ASN A 22 -14.98 -3.77 -34.61
N THR A 23 -13.68 -3.45 -34.74
CA THR A 23 -13.08 -3.22 -36.07
C THR A 23 -12.10 -4.29 -36.55
N VAL A 24 -11.73 -5.30 -35.75
CA VAL A 24 -10.64 -6.22 -36.14
C VAL A 24 -10.92 -7.66 -35.72
N ALA A 25 -10.90 -8.59 -36.69
CA ALA A 25 -10.82 -10.01 -36.40
C ALA A 25 -9.43 -10.33 -35.86
N VAL A 26 -9.36 -10.93 -34.67
CA VAL A 26 -8.10 -11.22 -33.98
C VAL A 26 -7.85 -12.72 -33.88
N ASP A 27 -6.61 -13.16 -34.10
CA ASP A 27 -6.23 -14.56 -33.92
C ASP A 27 -5.98 -14.88 -32.44
N HIS A 28 -5.36 -13.94 -31.73
CA HIS A 28 -4.94 -14.09 -30.34
C HIS A 28 -5.40 -12.90 -29.52
N ILE A 29 -5.90 -13.15 -28.31
CA ILE A 29 -6.28 -12.11 -27.36
C ILE A 29 -5.49 -12.28 -26.07
N TYR A 30 -4.96 -11.19 -25.56
CA TYR A 30 -4.42 -11.08 -24.21
C TYR A 30 -5.37 -10.24 -23.35
N ILE A 31 -5.82 -10.79 -22.23
CA ILE A 31 -6.70 -10.12 -21.27
C ILE A 31 -5.95 -9.95 -19.95
N ASP A 32 -5.67 -8.71 -19.56
CA ASP A 32 -5.31 -8.40 -18.17
C ASP A 32 -6.55 -8.47 -17.29
N LEU A 33 -6.66 -9.53 -16.50
CA LEU A 33 -7.82 -9.78 -15.66
C LEU A 33 -7.91 -8.77 -14.51
N ASN A 34 -6.80 -8.16 -14.07
CA ASN A 34 -6.82 -7.20 -12.96
C ASN A 34 -7.69 -5.98 -13.28
N SER A 35 -7.61 -5.50 -14.52
CA SER A 35 -8.42 -4.39 -15.01
C SER A 35 -9.92 -4.74 -15.03
N VAL A 36 -10.26 -5.98 -15.40
CA VAL A 36 -11.64 -6.49 -15.40
C VAL A 36 -12.17 -6.66 -13.97
N LEU A 37 -11.40 -7.30 -13.10
CA LEU A 37 -11.74 -7.54 -11.69
C LEU A 37 -12.00 -6.24 -10.94
N HIS A 38 -11.18 -5.22 -11.15
CA HIS A 38 -11.39 -3.91 -10.53
C HIS A 38 -12.72 -3.25 -10.92
N THR A 39 -13.12 -3.41 -12.18
CA THR A 39 -14.37 -2.83 -12.68
C THR A 39 -15.59 -3.58 -12.13
N VAL A 40 -15.50 -4.90 -12.04
CA VAL A 40 -16.57 -5.77 -11.53
C VAL A 40 -16.73 -5.63 -10.01
N LEU A 41 -15.64 -5.67 -9.25
CA LEU A 41 -15.66 -5.54 -7.77
C LEU A 41 -16.27 -4.23 -7.27
N ARG A 42 -16.18 -3.14 -8.05
CA ARG A 42 -16.83 -1.86 -7.67
C ARG A 42 -18.34 -1.91 -7.78
N ARG A 43 -18.89 -2.84 -8.56
CA ARG A 43 -20.32 -2.96 -8.88
C ARG A 43 -20.99 -4.13 -8.16
N ALA A 44 -20.22 -5.13 -7.78
CA ALA A 44 -20.72 -6.30 -7.06
C ALA A 44 -20.92 -5.99 -5.57
N SER A 45 -22.08 -6.35 -5.02
CA SER A 45 -22.39 -6.32 -3.59
C SER A 45 -22.37 -7.71 -2.93
N SER A 46 -22.34 -8.79 -3.72
CA SER A 46 -22.23 -10.17 -3.25
C SER A 46 -21.27 -11.01 -4.09
N TYR A 47 -20.87 -12.17 -3.55
CA TYR A 47 -19.96 -13.10 -4.24
C TYR A 47 -20.58 -13.70 -5.51
N ASP A 48 -21.86 -14.07 -5.45
CA ASP A 48 -22.60 -14.60 -6.62
C ASP A 48 -22.76 -13.55 -7.71
N GLN A 49 -23.04 -12.30 -7.31
CA GLN A 49 -23.14 -11.19 -8.25
C GLN A 49 -21.78 -10.86 -8.86
N PHE A 50 -20.70 -10.97 -8.10
CA PHE A 50 -19.33 -10.80 -8.61
C PHE A 50 -19.04 -11.83 -9.71
N HIS A 51 -19.34 -13.11 -9.49
CA HIS A 51 -19.17 -14.16 -10.50
C HIS A 51 -19.99 -13.87 -11.76
N ALA A 52 -21.28 -13.59 -11.60
CA ALA A 52 -22.16 -13.31 -12.73
C ALA A 52 -21.66 -12.11 -13.57
N LEU A 53 -21.20 -11.03 -12.92
CA LEU A 53 -20.68 -9.84 -13.60
C LEU A 53 -19.31 -10.09 -14.25
N LEU A 54 -18.45 -10.90 -13.63
CA LEU A 54 -17.16 -11.28 -14.19
C LEU A 54 -17.35 -12.10 -15.47
N HIS A 55 -18.17 -13.15 -15.40
CA HIS A 55 -18.53 -13.97 -16.55
C HIS A 55 -19.15 -13.13 -17.67
N LYS A 56 -20.14 -12.29 -17.33
CA LYS A 56 -20.77 -11.39 -18.31
C LYS A 56 -19.74 -10.50 -19.01
N ARG A 57 -18.79 -9.94 -18.26
CA ARG A 57 -17.78 -9.03 -18.83
C ARG A 57 -16.77 -9.75 -19.72
N LEU A 58 -16.33 -10.96 -19.34
CA LEU A 58 -15.45 -11.78 -20.15
C LEU A 58 -16.17 -12.25 -21.43
N ASP A 59 -17.43 -12.67 -21.31
CA ASP A 59 -18.27 -13.05 -22.45
C ASP A 59 -18.45 -11.91 -23.44
N GLU A 60 -18.69 -10.68 -22.95
CA GLU A 60 -18.75 -9.48 -23.80
C GLU A 60 -17.46 -9.29 -24.59
N ILE A 61 -16.29 -9.41 -23.95
CA ILE A 61 -14.98 -9.24 -24.60
C ILE A 61 -14.77 -10.33 -25.65
N LEU A 62 -15.02 -11.59 -25.30
CA LEU A 62 -14.82 -12.74 -26.19
C LEU A 62 -15.77 -12.74 -27.38
N ARG A 63 -17.04 -12.39 -27.18
CA ARG A 63 -18.03 -12.29 -28.27
C ARG A 63 -17.74 -11.14 -29.21
N THR A 64 -17.26 -10.01 -28.68
CA THR A 64 -16.96 -8.83 -29.51
C THR A 64 -15.74 -9.07 -30.38
N LEU A 65 -14.70 -9.69 -29.83
CA LEU A 65 -13.43 -9.88 -30.54
C LEU A 65 -13.34 -11.20 -31.33
N ALA A 66 -14.15 -12.21 -30.96
CA ALA A 66 -14.24 -13.52 -31.61
C ALA A 66 -12.86 -14.12 -31.99
N PRO A 67 -11.99 -14.42 -31.01
CA PRO A 67 -10.64 -14.91 -31.25
C PRO A 67 -10.63 -16.25 -32.00
N ARG A 68 -9.78 -16.37 -33.01
CA ARG A 68 -9.72 -17.59 -33.85
C ARG A 68 -8.79 -18.69 -33.35
N ARG A 69 -7.77 -18.34 -32.55
CA ARG A 69 -6.73 -19.29 -32.14
C ARG A 69 -6.57 -19.40 -30.64
N SER A 70 -6.34 -18.30 -29.92
CA SER A 70 -6.11 -18.39 -28.47
C SER A 70 -6.57 -17.17 -27.67
N VAL A 71 -6.83 -17.44 -26.39
CA VAL A 71 -7.12 -16.44 -25.36
C VAL A 71 -6.14 -16.68 -24.23
N MET A 72 -5.34 -15.66 -23.92
CA MET A 72 -4.45 -15.64 -22.76
C MET A 72 -5.05 -14.70 -21.72
N ILE A 73 -5.32 -15.21 -20.53
CA ILE A 73 -5.80 -14.42 -19.40
C ILE A 73 -4.65 -14.30 -18.41
N ALA A 74 -4.12 -13.09 -18.24
CA ALA A 74 -3.12 -12.81 -17.24
C ALA A 74 -3.78 -12.37 -15.95
N VAL A 75 -3.43 -13.04 -14.86
CA VAL A 75 -3.86 -12.70 -13.50
C VAL A 75 -2.60 -12.40 -12.71
N ASP A 76 -2.21 -11.13 -12.67
CA ASP A 76 -0.99 -10.75 -11.96
C ASP A 76 -1.29 -10.36 -10.49
N GLY A 77 -0.54 -10.96 -9.56
CA GLY A 77 -0.44 -10.57 -8.15
C GLY A 77 -1.33 -11.33 -7.15
N PRO A 78 -0.97 -11.28 -5.85
CA PRO A 78 -1.78 -11.84 -4.77
C PRO A 78 -3.20 -11.28 -4.84
N ALA A 79 -4.19 -12.13 -4.57
CA ALA A 79 -5.63 -11.89 -4.76
C ALA A 79 -5.97 -10.39 -4.64
N PRO A 80 -6.54 -9.73 -5.67
CA PRO A 80 -6.80 -8.29 -5.66
C PRO A 80 -7.53 -7.81 -4.40
N LEU A 81 -8.38 -8.67 -3.83
CA LEU A 81 -9.01 -8.46 -2.54
C LEU A 81 -8.00 -8.45 -1.37
N ALA A 82 -7.10 -9.42 -1.26
CA ALA A 82 -6.07 -9.47 -0.23
C ALA A 82 -5.13 -8.25 -0.29
N LYS A 83 -4.73 -7.82 -1.49
CA LYS A 83 -3.95 -6.58 -1.69
C LYS A 83 -4.73 -5.34 -1.25
N LEU A 84 -6.02 -5.25 -1.61
CA LEU A 84 -6.88 -4.13 -1.25
C LEU A 84 -7.16 -4.06 0.25
N ILE A 85 -7.43 -5.20 0.90
CA ILE A 85 -7.64 -5.31 2.35
C ILE A 85 -6.37 -4.85 3.05
N THR A 86 -5.22 -5.43 2.70
CA THR A 86 -3.94 -5.09 3.32
C THR A 86 -3.60 -3.60 3.16
N GLN A 87 -3.83 -3.02 1.97
CA GLN A 87 -3.60 -1.59 1.77
C GLN A 87 -4.60 -0.70 2.50
N ARG A 88 -5.87 -1.11 2.61
CA ARG A 88 -6.88 -0.38 3.39
C ARG A 88 -6.51 -0.36 4.87
N GLU A 89 -6.17 -1.51 5.44
CA GLU A 89 -5.74 -1.60 6.84
C GLU A 89 -4.52 -0.72 7.11
N ARG A 90 -3.51 -0.74 6.21
CA ARG A 90 -2.32 0.11 6.33
C ARG A 90 -2.65 1.61 6.29
N ARG A 91 -3.63 2.03 5.48
CA ARG A 91 -4.01 3.46 5.35
C ARG A 91 -4.89 3.97 6.49
N LYS A 92 -5.66 3.09 7.17
CA LYS A 92 -6.57 3.49 8.25
C LYS A 92 -5.85 4.21 9.39
N VAL A 93 -4.67 3.71 9.78
CA VAL A 93 -3.86 4.31 10.86
C VAL A 93 -3.46 5.73 10.49
N GLY A 94 -2.88 5.93 9.30
CA GLY A 94 -2.49 7.26 8.82
C GLY A 94 -3.67 8.22 8.76
N TRP A 95 -4.78 7.82 8.14
CA TRP A 95 -5.98 8.65 8.04
C TRP A 95 -6.53 9.06 9.40
N ARG A 96 -6.62 8.13 10.36
CA ARG A 96 -7.15 8.42 11.70
C ARG A 96 -6.26 9.40 12.45
N ILE A 97 -4.94 9.26 12.34
CA ILE A 97 -3.96 10.12 13.01
C ILE A 97 -3.99 11.54 12.43
N THR A 98 -4.04 11.68 11.10
CA THR A 98 -4.18 12.99 10.45
C THR A 98 -5.44 13.70 10.94
N ARG A 99 -6.58 13.02 10.96
CA ARG A 99 -7.84 13.61 11.41
C ARG A 99 -7.81 14.01 12.90
N LEU A 100 -7.23 13.18 13.77
CA LEU A 100 -7.06 13.53 15.19
C LEU A 100 -6.12 14.72 15.37
N SER A 101 -5.09 14.84 14.54
CA SER A 101 -4.18 15.98 14.55
C SER A 101 -4.88 17.27 14.13
N GLU A 102 -5.69 17.23 13.06
CA GLU A 102 -6.49 18.37 12.60
C GLU A 102 -7.51 18.83 13.65
N GLU A 103 -8.11 17.88 14.38
CA GLU A 103 -9.04 18.16 15.49
C GLU A 103 -8.31 18.65 16.77
N GLY A 104 -6.97 18.69 16.80
CA GLY A 104 -6.19 19.03 18.00
C GLY A 104 -6.28 18.00 19.13
N ARG A 105 -6.67 16.75 18.80
CA ARG A 105 -6.97 15.66 19.75
C ARG A 105 -5.95 14.53 19.71
N LEU A 106 -4.88 14.68 18.92
CA LEU A 106 -3.85 13.65 18.81
C LEU A 106 -3.03 13.59 20.11
N SER A 107 -3.09 12.46 20.81
CA SER A 107 -2.26 12.24 21.99
C SER A 107 -0.82 11.86 21.60
N HIS A 108 0.12 12.10 22.50
CA HIS A 108 1.52 11.71 22.30
C HIS A 108 1.69 10.19 22.16
N GLU A 109 0.91 9.41 22.91
CA GLU A 109 0.86 7.95 22.83
C GLU A 109 0.34 7.47 21.47
N GLN A 110 -0.68 8.14 20.92
CA GLN A 110 -1.21 7.85 19.59
C GLN A 110 -0.21 8.17 18.49
N ALA A 111 0.50 9.30 18.59
CA ALA A 111 1.57 9.66 17.67
C ALA A 111 2.72 8.63 17.70
N SER A 112 3.11 8.19 18.90
CA SER A 112 4.15 7.16 19.08
C SER A 112 3.74 5.82 18.46
N LEU A 113 2.50 5.38 18.70
CA LEU A 113 1.96 4.16 18.09
C LEU A 113 1.92 4.24 16.56
N ALA A 114 1.50 5.39 16.01
CA ALA A 114 1.46 5.62 14.58
C ALA A 114 2.84 5.52 13.94
N LYS A 115 3.85 6.14 14.56
CA LYS A 115 5.24 6.06 14.13
C LYS A 115 5.75 4.62 14.16
N ALA A 116 5.56 3.91 15.28
CA ALA A 116 5.99 2.52 15.41
C ALA A 116 5.35 1.62 14.33
N TRP A 117 4.05 1.77 14.09
CA TRP A 117 3.34 1.02 13.06
C TRP A 117 3.84 1.32 11.65
N ASN A 118 3.92 2.60 11.28
CA ASN A 118 4.30 3.02 9.94
C ASN A 118 5.73 2.63 9.60
N THR A 119 6.65 2.80 10.54
CA THR A 119 8.06 2.46 10.34
C THR A 119 8.28 0.95 10.26
N LEU A 120 7.59 0.14 11.09
CA LEU A 120 7.64 -1.32 11.00
C LEU A 120 7.13 -1.83 9.65
N ARG A 121 5.97 -1.34 9.19
CA ARG A 121 5.39 -1.74 7.89
C ARG A 121 6.20 -1.21 6.71
N GLY A 122 6.77 -0.02 6.82
CA GLY A 122 7.69 0.54 5.82
C GLY A 122 8.93 -0.32 5.66
N ARG A 123 9.55 -0.71 6.79
CA ARG A 123 10.73 -1.58 6.84
C ARG A 123 10.48 -2.94 6.20
N GLU A 124 9.36 -3.58 6.53
CA GLU A 124 8.92 -4.84 5.89
C GLU A 124 8.76 -4.67 4.36
N CYS A 125 8.17 -3.55 3.92
CA CYS A 125 7.94 -3.28 2.50
C CYS A 125 9.25 -3.16 1.71
N VAL A 126 10.23 -2.41 2.22
CA VAL A 126 11.53 -2.25 1.54
C VAL A 126 12.38 -3.52 1.62
N ALA A 127 12.22 -4.32 2.68
CA ALA A 127 12.86 -5.63 2.79
C ALA A 127 12.37 -6.59 1.69
N LEU A 128 11.05 -6.69 1.51
CA LEU A 128 10.44 -7.50 0.45
C LEU A 128 10.81 -6.99 -0.95
N ALA A 129 10.86 -5.66 -1.14
CA ALA A 129 11.31 -5.07 -2.40
C ALA A 129 12.75 -5.50 -2.74
N ARG A 130 13.65 -5.48 -1.74
CA ARG A 130 15.03 -5.95 -1.92
C ARG A 130 15.09 -7.44 -2.27
N GLU A 131 14.31 -8.27 -1.59
CA GLU A 131 14.23 -9.72 -1.85
C GLU A 131 13.76 -10.02 -3.28
N LEU A 132 12.74 -9.30 -3.76
CA LEU A 132 12.21 -9.45 -5.12
C LEU A 132 13.27 -9.18 -6.21
N LEU A 133 14.24 -8.31 -5.95
CA LEU A 133 15.33 -8.00 -6.88
C LEU A 133 16.53 -8.96 -6.73
N GLY A 134 16.52 -9.87 -5.75
CA GLY A 134 17.64 -10.79 -5.49
C GLY A 134 18.96 -10.05 -5.28
N GLY A 135 20.02 -10.49 -5.98
CA GLY A 135 21.36 -9.87 -5.90
C GLY A 135 21.35 -8.38 -6.30
N ASN A 136 20.53 -8.00 -7.28
CA ASN A 136 20.39 -6.61 -7.74
C ASN A 136 19.80 -5.71 -6.64
N GLY A 137 19.04 -6.28 -5.71
CA GLY A 137 18.47 -5.55 -4.57
C GLY A 137 19.52 -5.05 -3.57
N VAL A 138 20.76 -5.55 -3.63
CA VAL A 138 21.88 -5.12 -2.79
C VAL A 138 22.69 -4.00 -3.46
N GLN A 139 22.67 -3.95 -4.79
CA GLN A 139 23.44 -2.98 -5.55
C GLN A 139 22.86 -1.57 -5.40
N ALA A 140 23.74 -0.57 -5.38
CA ALA A 140 23.33 0.83 -5.26
C ALA A 140 22.57 1.34 -6.49
N ASP A 141 22.84 0.76 -7.67
CA ASP A 141 22.31 1.21 -8.96
C ASP A 141 20.78 1.09 -9.06
N PHE A 142 20.19 0.12 -8.38
CA PHE A 142 18.74 -0.11 -8.39
C PHE A 142 18.00 0.65 -7.28
N LEU A 143 18.71 1.41 -6.44
CA LEU A 143 18.21 2.28 -5.36
C LEU A 143 17.40 1.59 -4.24
N VAL A 144 17.01 0.32 -4.39
CA VAL A 144 16.25 -0.42 -3.37
C VAL A 144 17.07 -0.58 -2.08
N ALA A 145 18.38 -0.85 -2.18
CA ALA A 145 19.28 -0.89 -1.04
C ALA A 145 19.33 0.45 -0.28
N LYS A 146 19.32 1.57 -1.00
CA LYS A 146 19.26 2.91 -0.39
C LYS A 146 17.95 3.11 0.36
N HIS A 147 16.81 2.76 -0.25
CA HIS A 147 15.51 2.87 0.42
C HIS A 147 15.41 1.98 1.66
N PHE A 148 16.04 0.81 1.65
CA PHE A 148 16.16 -0.03 2.83
C PHE A 148 16.89 0.71 3.97
N CYS A 149 18.06 1.29 3.68
CA CYS A 149 18.83 2.07 4.66
C CYS A 149 18.07 3.31 5.16
N ASP A 150 17.42 4.06 4.26
CA ASP A 150 16.61 5.23 4.62
C ASP A 150 15.51 4.85 5.63
N MET A 151 14.88 3.68 5.43
CA MET A 151 13.81 3.19 6.31
C MET A 151 14.34 2.68 7.66
N GLU A 152 15.52 2.04 7.70
CA GLU A 152 16.19 1.67 8.96
C GLU A 152 16.50 2.91 9.82
N ALA A 153 16.91 4.01 9.18
CA ALA A 153 17.15 5.28 9.88
C ALA A 153 15.87 5.81 10.54
N ILE A 154 14.76 5.89 9.80
CA ILE A 154 13.47 6.41 10.34
C ILE A 154 12.89 5.46 11.40
N TYR A 155 13.11 4.15 11.29
CA TYR A 155 12.69 3.16 12.29
C TYR A 155 13.39 3.35 13.65
N THR A 156 14.60 3.92 13.64
CA THR A 156 15.47 4.03 14.81
C THR A 156 15.53 5.45 15.39
N TYR A 157 15.61 6.46 14.52
CA TYR A 157 15.74 7.87 14.89
C TYR A 157 14.48 8.39 15.61
N GLU A 158 14.59 9.42 16.46
CA GLU A 158 13.48 9.99 17.26
C GLU A 158 12.75 8.96 18.16
N GLY A 159 13.51 8.01 18.69
CA GLY A 159 13.01 6.89 19.47
C GLY A 159 12.80 5.66 18.60
N THR A 160 13.38 4.54 19.06
CA THR A 160 13.26 3.24 18.41
C THR A 160 11.81 2.74 18.43
N TYR A 161 11.53 1.71 17.64
CA TYR A 161 10.26 1.01 17.69
C TYR A 161 9.86 0.63 19.12
N ASP A 162 10.77 0.00 19.88
CA ASP A 162 10.48 -0.44 21.25
C ASP A 162 10.17 0.72 22.18
N VAL A 163 10.92 1.83 22.07
CA VAL A 163 10.65 3.04 22.86
C VAL A 163 9.26 3.60 22.55
N ASN A 164 8.90 3.69 21.26
CA ASN A 164 7.57 4.17 20.86
C ASN A 164 6.45 3.24 21.33
N MET A 165 6.68 1.92 21.30
CA MET A 165 5.72 0.92 21.82
C MET A 165 5.56 1.02 23.33
N LEU A 166 6.62 1.29 24.09
CA LEU A 166 6.55 1.53 25.53
C LEU A 166 5.76 2.82 25.86
N VAL A 167 5.95 3.89 25.08
CA VAL A 167 5.17 5.13 25.23
C VAL A 167 3.69 4.88 24.90
N ALA A 168 3.39 4.18 23.81
CA ALA A 168 2.02 3.80 23.45
C ALA A 168 1.38 2.92 24.54
N GLY A 169 2.14 1.96 25.09
CA GLY A 169 1.71 1.06 26.16
C GLY A 169 1.32 1.80 27.44
N ARG A 170 1.98 2.92 27.77
CA ARG A 170 1.55 3.80 28.88
C ARG A 170 0.14 4.33 28.66
N GLY A 171 -0.22 4.71 27.44
CA GLY A 171 -1.57 5.19 27.13
C GLY A 171 -2.66 4.13 27.31
N ALA A 172 -2.32 2.86 27.05
CA ALA A 172 -3.25 1.74 27.22
C ALA A 172 -3.34 1.24 28.67
N THR A 173 -2.23 1.27 29.42
CA THR A 173 -2.14 0.63 30.75
C THR A 173 -2.12 1.63 31.91
N GLY A 174 -1.82 2.90 31.66
CA GLY A 174 -1.51 3.88 32.69
C GLY A 174 -0.14 3.68 33.36
N ILE A 175 0.62 2.65 32.98
CA ILE A 175 1.90 2.30 33.61
C ILE A 175 3.04 2.92 32.81
N ALA A 176 3.83 3.79 33.44
CA ALA A 176 5.00 4.39 32.80
C ALA A 176 6.18 3.42 32.77
N ALA A 177 6.71 3.16 31.57
CA ALA A 177 7.93 2.34 31.40
C ALA A 177 9.22 3.07 31.82
N PHE A 178 9.21 4.41 31.80
CA PHE A 178 10.35 5.25 32.12
C PHE A 178 10.00 6.15 33.31
N LYS A 179 10.92 6.25 34.27
CA LYS A 179 10.84 7.23 35.36
C LYS A 179 11.53 8.51 34.91
N ALA A 180 10.90 9.67 35.11
CA ALA A 180 11.57 10.95 34.89
C ALA A 180 12.82 11.04 35.80
N PRO A 181 13.93 11.65 35.34
CA PRO A 181 15.05 11.91 36.23
C PRO A 181 14.57 12.69 37.44
N LYS A 182 14.99 12.30 38.65
CA LYS A 182 14.73 13.13 39.84
C LYS A 182 15.29 14.52 39.56
N ALA A 183 14.46 15.56 39.69
CA ALA A 183 14.93 16.94 39.60
C ALA A 183 16.14 17.07 40.53
N ARG A 184 17.28 17.52 39.98
CA ARG A 184 18.42 17.89 40.82
C ARG A 184 17.90 18.95 41.79
N ALA A 185 17.88 18.63 43.08
CA ALA A 185 17.62 19.62 44.12
C ALA A 185 18.56 20.80 43.83
N ALA A 186 17.99 21.99 43.67
CA ALA A 186 18.75 23.20 43.42
C ALA A 186 19.82 23.30 44.50
N ALA A 187 21.08 23.08 44.11
CA ALA A 187 22.20 23.21 45.02
C ALA A 187 22.22 24.68 45.47
N GLY A 188 22.13 24.85 46.80
CA GLY A 188 21.93 26.09 47.53
C GLY A 188 22.39 27.37 46.84
N ALA A 189 21.48 28.35 46.84
CA ALA A 189 21.85 29.76 46.90
C ALA A 189 22.89 29.93 48.01
N ARG A 190 24.13 30.26 47.62
CA ARG A 190 25.14 30.77 48.55
C ARG A 190 25.01 32.29 48.57
N ALA A 191 24.94 32.77 49.81
CA ALA A 191 24.83 34.15 50.27
C ALA A 191 25.92 35.07 49.74
#